data_AF-A0A0D3GXE6-F1
#
_entry.id   AF-A0A0D3GXE6-F1
#
_cell.length_a   1.000
_cell.length_b   1.000
_cell.length_c   1.000
_cell.angle_alpha   90.00
_cell.angle_beta   90.00
_cell.angle_gamma   90.00
#
_symmetry.space_group_name_H-M   'P 1'
#
loop_
_entity.id
_entity.type
_entity.pdbx_description
1 polymer ?
#
loop_
_entity_poly.entity_id
_entity_poly.type
_entity_poly.pdbx_seq_one_letter_code
_entity_poly.pdbx_strand_id
1 'polypeptide(L)'
;MAGDALRAADLPGRGRGLLAARNIREGEEPLLFLLSAYSLPEPSLRVLLSLSSAATPPPTDQDPASLHAMVAALVPPQMLPPGFSPDLTAALLSKDRTNSFSIMEPYRPEVPQPLRKARAYAVYPRASLLNHDCLPNACHFDYADRPGPGNTDIVVRALHDITEGREVCLSYFAANWQYKDRQQRLLEDYGFRCECERCQVESKWKQDDDSDGGDGDDTMEEEEEDGNGGEGGDDGMEQEEGDGGSDSDDEFPHSYFFVRYLCNHGECYGMLAPLPPLPNGEPSHVFECNVCGNLKNEDEIDAPDGGDSSMAD
;
A
#
# COMPACT_ATOMS: atom_id res chain seq x y z
N MET A 1 -27.19 4.04 16.33
CA MET A 1 -27.34 2.93 15.36
C MET A 1 -26.66 3.37 14.07
N ALA A 2 -25.32 3.32 14.03
CA ALA A 2 -24.61 3.50 12.78
C ALA A 2 -24.72 2.18 12.02
N GLY A 3 -25.41 2.19 10.88
CA GLY A 3 -25.33 1.08 9.93
C GLY A 3 -23.87 0.86 9.57
N ASP A 4 -23.50 -0.41 9.41
CA ASP A 4 -22.13 -0.81 9.15
C ASP A 4 -21.59 -0.05 7.93
N ALA A 5 -20.63 0.86 8.12
CA ALA A 5 -20.22 1.81 7.07
C ALA A 5 -19.54 1.10 5.88
N LEU A 6 -19.14 -0.16 6.07
CA LEU A 6 -18.55 -1.02 5.06
C LEU A 6 -19.35 -2.29 4.87
N ARG A 7 -19.45 -2.75 3.62
CA ARG A 7 -19.98 -4.06 3.24
C ARG A 7 -18.93 -4.85 2.46
N ALA A 8 -18.79 -6.13 2.76
CA ALA A 8 -17.92 -7.01 1.97
C ALA A 8 -18.57 -7.39 0.64
N ALA A 9 -17.79 -7.42 -0.43
CA ALA A 9 -18.24 -7.84 -1.77
C ALA A 9 -17.11 -8.55 -2.53
N ASP A 10 -17.48 -9.44 -3.45
CA ASP A 10 -16.53 -9.97 -4.43
C ASP A 10 -16.37 -8.96 -5.57
N LEU A 11 -15.11 -8.65 -5.89
CA LEU A 11 -14.72 -7.62 -6.83
C LEU A 11 -13.96 -8.28 -7.99
N PRO A 12 -14.45 -8.15 -9.24
CA PRO A 12 -13.79 -8.73 -10.41
C PRO A 12 -12.32 -8.33 -10.48
N GLY A 13 -11.43 -9.31 -10.58
CA GLY A 13 -9.97 -9.08 -10.67
C GLY A 13 -9.28 -8.68 -9.35
N ARG A 14 -10.02 -8.33 -8.30
CA ARG A 14 -9.46 -7.87 -7.00
C ARG A 14 -9.77 -8.79 -5.81
N GLY A 15 -10.48 -9.90 -6.04
CA GLY A 15 -10.88 -10.81 -4.98
C GLY A 15 -11.97 -10.21 -4.09
N ARG A 16 -11.98 -10.53 -2.80
CA ARG A 16 -13.02 -10.06 -1.87
C ARG A 16 -12.55 -8.78 -1.16
N GLY A 17 -13.32 -7.71 -1.30
CA GLY A 17 -12.98 -6.37 -0.78
C GLY A 17 -14.06 -5.75 0.10
N LEU A 18 -13.78 -4.57 0.66
CA LEU A 18 -14.75 -3.75 1.40
C LEU A 18 -15.19 -2.54 0.57
N LEU A 19 -16.51 -2.42 0.39
CA LEU A 19 -17.15 -1.26 -0.24
C LEU A 19 -17.77 -0.36 0.81
N ALA A 20 -17.75 0.95 0.57
CA ALA A 20 -18.55 1.90 1.33
C ALA A 20 -20.04 1.54 1.20
N ALA A 21 -20.70 1.25 2.32
CA ALA A 21 -22.13 0.90 2.36
C ALA A 21 -23.04 2.14 2.36
N ARG A 22 -22.43 3.32 2.46
CA ARG A 22 -23.01 4.67 2.38
C ARG A 22 -21.88 5.64 2.05
N ASN A 23 -22.19 6.91 1.80
CA ASN A 23 -21.16 7.94 1.74
C ASN A 23 -20.43 8.02 3.09
N ILE A 24 -19.10 7.98 3.04
CA ILE A 24 -18.20 8.18 4.18
C ILE A 24 -17.57 9.55 3.99
N ARG A 25 -17.70 10.42 4.98
CA ARG A 25 -17.12 11.77 4.89
C ARG A 25 -15.68 11.77 5.36
N GLU A 26 -14.89 12.64 4.77
CA GLU A 26 -13.58 13.03 5.26
C GLU A 26 -13.68 13.43 6.75
N GLY A 27 -12.77 12.90 7.56
CA GLY A 27 -12.74 13.14 9.01
C GLY A 27 -13.88 12.48 9.80
N GLU A 28 -14.79 11.71 9.19
CA GLU A 28 -15.83 10.98 9.91
C GLU A 28 -15.27 10.04 10.99
N GLU A 29 -16.10 9.66 11.98
CA GLU A 29 -15.75 8.66 13.00
C GLU A 29 -15.01 7.46 12.38
N PRO A 30 -13.80 7.14 12.87
CA PRO A 30 -12.95 6.17 12.24
C PRO A 30 -13.46 4.75 12.47
N LEU A 31 -13.10 3.85 11.57
CA LEU A 31 -13.42 2.44 11.69
C LEU A 31 -12.40 1.75 12.59
N LEU A 32 -12.89 1.21 13.70
CA LEU A 32 -12.08 0.50 14.67
C LEU A 32 -12.12 -1.01 14.40
N PHE A 33 -10.96 -1.61 14.17
CA PHE A 33 -10.81 -3.07 14.09
C PHE A 33 -10.00 -3.55 15.29
N LEU A 34 -10.61 -4.45 16.06
CA LEU A 34 -10.06 -4.96 17.30
C LEU A 34 -9.44 -6.35 17.06
N LEU A 35 -8.23 -6.56 17.56
CA LEU A 35 -7.69 -7.90 17.71
C LEU A 35 -8.32 -8.50 18.98
N SER A 36 -9.30 -9.38 18.83
CA SER A 36 -9.81 -10.12 19.98
C SER A 36 -8.78 -11.19 20.38
N ALA A 37 -7.84 -10.85 21.24
CA ALA A 37 -6.91 -11.79 21.86
C ALA A 37 -7.67 -12.68 22.86
N TYR A 38 -8.46 -13.62 22.35
CA TYR A 38 -8.95 -14.75 23.11
C TYR A 38 -8.04 -15.92 22.76
N SER A 39 -7.32 -16.45 23.76
CA SER A 39 -6.41 -17.61 23.70
C SER A 39 -6.83 -18.64 22.65
N LEU A 40 -6.42 -18.47 21.38
CA LEU A 40 -7.04 -19.01 20.17
C LEU A 40 -7.58 -20.44 20.36
N PRO A 41 -8.85 -20.63 20.78
CA PRO A 41 -9.48 -21.91 20.59
C PRO A 41 -9.90 -22.02 19.11
N GLU A 42 -10.26 -23.23 18.71
CA GLU A 42 -10.68 -23.69 17.37
C GLU A 42 -11.60 -22.78 16.51
N PRO A 43 -12.40 -21.81 17.00
CA PRO A 43 -13.05 -20.83 16.11
C PRO A 43 -12.09 -19.92 15.31
N SER A 44 -10.81 -19.85 15.67
CA SER A 44 -9.90 -18.83 15.11
C SER A 44 -9.19 -19.27 13.82
N LEU A 45 -8.85 -20.56 13.68
CA LEU A 45 -8.15 -21.08 12.49
C LEU A 45 -9.05 -21.07 11.24
N ARG A 46 -10.34 -21.40 11.40
CA ARG A 46 -11.29 -21.38 10.27
C ARG A 46 -11.48 -19.99 9.69
N VAL A 47 -11.50 -18.97 10.55
CA VAL A 47 -11.59 -17.57 10.11
C VAL A 47 -10.35 -17.20 9.31
N LEU A 48 -9.15 -17.51 9.80
CA LEU A 48 -7.89 -17.28 9.06
C LEU A 48 -7.88 -18.02 7.71
N LEU A 49 -8.26 -19.29 7.69
CA LEU A 49 -8.33 -20.09 6.46
C LEU A 49 -9.35 -19.56 5.46
N SER A 50 -10.38 -18.84 5.91
CA SER A 50 -11.38 -18.20 5.04
C SER A 50 -10.91 -16.91 4.38
N LEU A 51 -9.80 -16.32 4.84
CA LEU A 51 -9.25 -15.11 4.25
C LEU A 51 -8.70 -15.39 2.85
N SER A 52 -8.66 -14.37 2.00
CA SER A 52 -8.06 -14.50 0.68
C SER A 52 -6.54 -14.61 0.80
N SER A 53 -5.92 -15.41 -0.05
CA SER A 53 -4.47 -15.32 -0.33
C SER A 53 -4.26 -15.74 -1.77
N ALA A 54 -3.47 -14.99 -2.53
CA ALA A 54 -3.05 -15.44 -3.84
C ALA A 54 -1.98 -16.52 -3.69
N ALA A 55 -1.73 -17.27 -4.77
CA ALA A 55 -0.60 -18.17 -4.82
C ALA A 55 0.69 -17.35 -4.86
N THR A 56 1.37 -17.23 -3.72
CA THR A 56 2.70 -16.65 -3.62
C THR A 56 3.76 -17.74 -3.74
N PRO A 57 4.90 -17.51 -4.40
CA PRO A 57 6.03 -18.43 -4.28
C PRO A 57 6.40 -18.60 -2.79
N PRO A 58 6.71 -19.82 -2.34
CA PRO A 58 7.14 -20.05 -0.97
C PRO A 58 8.42 -19.23 -0.72
N PRO A 59 8.54 -18.53 0.43
CA PRO A 59 9.78 -17.86 0.78
C PRO A 59 10.94 -18.87 0.77
N THR A 60 12.13 -18.45 0.36
CA THR A 60 13.34 -19.28 0.49
C THR A 60 13.64 -19.65 1.95
N ASP A 61 13.17 -18.83 2.90
CA ASP A 61 13.54 -18.92 4.32
C ASP A 61 12.50 -19.60 5.22
N GLN A 62 11.29 -19.85 4.70
CA GLN A 62 10.23 -20.54 5.46
C GLN A 62 9.96 -21.89 4.81
N ASP A 63 10.41 -22.97 5.45
CA ASP A 63 10.02 -24.34 5.11
C ASP A 63 8.84 -24.77 6.01
N PRO A 64 7.59 -24.78 5.47
CA PRO A 64 6.42 -25.19 6.23
C PRO A 64 6.53 -26.61 6.77
N ALA A 65 7.24 -27.50 6.08
CA ALA A 65 7.41 -28.89 6.51
C ALA A 65 8.32 -28.99 7.74
N SER A 66 9.43 -28.25 7.76
CA SER A 66 10.31 -28.16 8.93
C SER A 66 9.59 -27.55 10.14
N LEU A 67 8.84 -26.45 9.94
CA LEU A 67 8.05 -25.85 11.03
C LEU A 67 7.00 -26.83 11.56
N HIS A 68 6.27 -27.50 10.66
CA HIS A 68 5.30 -28.51 11.02
C HIS A 68 5.92 -29.62 11.88
N ALA A 69 7.06 -30.18 11.44
CA ALA A 69 7.77 -31.23 12.16
C ALA A 69 8.22 -30.77 13.56
N MET A 70 8.73 -29.54 13.69
CA MET A 70 9.12 -28.97 14.98
C MET A 70 7.92 -28.83 15.93
N VAL A 71 6.80 -28.28 15.45
CA VAL A 71 5.59 -28.11 16.27
C VAL A 71 5.03 -29.49 16.68
N ALA A 72 4.98 -30.45 15.77
CA ALA A 72 4.54 -31.81 16.05
C ALA A 72 5.39 -32.52 17.12
N ALA A 73 6.69 -32.22 17.17
CA ALA A 73 7.61 -32.80 18.14
C ALA A 73 7.52 -32.16 19.53
N LEU A 74 7.23 -30.86 19.59
CA LEU A 74 7.24 -30.08 20.85
C LEU A 74 5.88 -30.01 21.54
N VAL A 75 4.78 -30.12 20.79
CA VAL A 75 3.42 -29.92 21.30
C VAL A 75 2.70 -31.26 21.47
N PRO A 76 2.15 -31.57 22.65
CA PRO A 76 1.39 -32.80 22.85
C PRO A 76 0.21 -32.92 21.88
N PRO A 77 -0.10 -34.12 21.34
CA PRO A 77 -1.14 -34.28 20.31
C PRO A 77 -2.51 -33.74 20.69
N GLN A 78 -2.87 -33.79 21.97
CA GLN A 78 -4.13 -33.26 22.50
C GLN A 78 -4.24 -31.73 22.48
N MET A 79 -3.13 -31.02 22.28
CA MET A 79 -3.08 -29.56 22.14
C MET A 79 -3.01 -29.11 20.68
N LEU A 80 -2.81 -30.04 19.75
CA LEU A 80 -2.79 -29.73 18.32
C LEU A 80 -4.22 -29.60 17.77
N PRO A 81 -4.44 -28.72 16.77
CA PRO A 81 -5.74 -28.60 16.15
C PRO A 81 -6.13 -29.91 15.43
N PRO A 82 -7.44 -30.23 15.35
CA PRO A 82 -7.92 -31.35 14.55
C PRO A 82 -7.42 -31.24 13.10
N GLY A 83 -6.88 -32.34 12.56
CA GLY A 83 -6.35 -32.35 11.19
C GLY A 83 -5.03 -31.61 11.02
N PHE A 84 -4.25 -31.42 12.09
CA PHE A 84 -2.89 -30.88 12.00
C PHE A 84 -2.04 -31.69 11.01
N SER A 85 -1.65 -31.04 9.92
CA SER A 85 -0.91 -31.63 8.80
C SER A 85 0.06 -30.60 8.20
N PRO A 86 1.07 -31.02 7.43
CA PRO A 86 1.95 -30.09 6.72
C PRO A 86 1.18 -29.12 5.82
N ASP A 87 0.12 -29.59 5.16
CA ASP A 87 -0.74 -28.78 4.29
C ASP A 87 -1.48 -27.71 5.09
N LEU A 88 -2.01 -28.06 6.28
CA LEU A 88 -2.66 -27.10 7.16
C LEU A 88 -1.66 -26.04 7.64
N THR A 89 -0.44 -26.45 8.01
CA THR A 89 0.63 -25.53 8.39
C THR A 89 0.98 -24.58 7.26
N ALA A 90 1.19 -25.09 6.04
CA ALA A 90 1.49 -24.27 4.87
C ALA A 90 0.34 -23.28 4.54
N ALA A 91 -0.91 -23.75 4.61
CA ALA A 91 -2.08 -22.89 4.38
C ALA A 91 -2.15 -21.76 5.41
N LEU A 92 -1.98 -22.05 6.70
CA LEU A 92 -2.01 -21.04 7.76
C LEU A 92 -0.88 -20.01 7.60
N LEU A 93 0.34 -20.45 7.27
CA LEU A 93 1.46 -19.54 6.99
C LEU A 93 1.18 -18.62 5.79
N SER A 94 0.58 -19.16 4.72
CA SER A 94 0.18 -18.34 3.57
C SER A 94 -0.85 -17.27 3.94
N LYS A 95 -1.84 -17.61 4.78
CA LYS A 95 -2.84 -16.65 5.26
C LYS A 95 -2.23 -15.60 6.17
N ASP A 96 -1.40 -16.01 7.13
CA ASP A 96 -0.67 -15.11 8.01
C ASP A 96 0.18 -14.11 7.22
N ARG A 97 1.03 -14.59 6.29
CA ARG A 97 1.90 -13.74 5.47
C ARG A 97 1.16 -12.65 4.71
N THR A 98 -0.01 -12.97 4.16
CA THR A 98 -0.74 -12.07 3.24
C THR A 98 -1.82 -11.22 3.91
N ASN A 99 -2.15 -11.48 5.17
CA ASN A 99 -3.24 -10.81 5.88
C ASN A 99 -2.80 -10.18 7.22
N SER A 100 -1.56 -10.39 7.65
CA SER A 100 -1.05 -9.83 8.90
C SER A 100 -0.68 -8.35 8.77
N PHE A 101 -1.04 -7.60 9.81
CA PHE A 101 -0.67 -6.20 10.02
C PHE A 101 0.45 -6.15 11.06
N SER A 102 1.47 -5.34 10.78
CA SER A 102 2.59 -5.12 11.70
C SER A 102 2.23 -4.05 12.71
N ILE A 103 2.27 -4.38 14.01
CA ILE A 103 2.13 -3.39 15.09
C ILE A 103 3.54 -2.84 15.37
N MET A 104 3.81 -1.64 14.88
CA MET A 104 5.15 -1.03 14.93
C MET A 104 5.44 -0.39 16.29
N GLU A 105 6.71 -0.32 16.68
CA GLU A 105 7.16 0.54 17.79
C GLU A 105 6.69 1.98 17.58
N PRO A 106 6.36 2.80 18.58
CA PRO A 106 6.08 4.22 18.37
C PRO A 106 7.22 4.92 17.65
N TYR A 107 6.87 5.88 16.80
CA TYR A 107 7.85 6.70 16.11
C TYR A 107 8.73 7.46 17.12
N ARG A 108 10.03 7.50 16.84
CA ARG A 108 11.04 8.23 17.60
C ARG A 108 11.93 8.98 16.63
N PRO A 109 12.07 10.32 16.73
CA PRO A 109 12.89 11.11 15.81
C PRO A 109 14.36 10.67 15.74
N GLU A 110 14.87 10.05 16.82
CA GLU A 110 16.26 9.60 16.92
C GLU A 110 16.51 8.26 16.24
N VAL A 111 15.45 7.55 15.83
CA VAL A 111 15.53 6.23 15.18
C VAL A 111 15.14 6.39 13.72
N PRO A 112 16.08 6.17 12.77
CA PRO A 112 15.75 6.14 11.35
C PRO A 112 14.59 5.19 11.06
N GLN A 113 13.67 5.61 10.19
CA GLN A 113 12.48 4.85 9.81
C GLN A 113 12.77 3.38 9.43
N PRO A 114 13.81 3.06 8.62
CA PRO A 114 14.12 1.67 8.28
C PRO A 114 14.54 0.80 9.48
N LEU A 115 14.91 1.40 10.61
CA LEU A 115 15.32 0.71 11.83
C LEU A 115 14.18 0.55 12.85
N ARG A 116 13.01 1.16 12.60
CA ARG A 116 11.81 1.01 13.42
C ARG A 116 11.31 -0.42 13.31
N LYS A 117 11.10 -1.10 14.45
CA LYS A 117 10.77 -2.53 14.46
C LYS A 117 9.28 -2.79 14.61
N ALA A 118 8.83 -3.92 14.08
CA ALA A 118 7.55 -4.51 14.47
C ALA A 118 7.68 -5.09 15.89
N ARG A 119 6.73 -4.75 16.77
CA ARG A 119 6.62 -5.33 18.12
C ARG A 119 5.80 -6.61 18.11
N ALA A 120 4.81 -6.66 17.23
CA ALA A 120 3.91 -7.79 17.07
C ALA A 120 3.34 -7.79 15.64
N TYR A 121 2.73 -8.92 15.28
CA TYR A 121 1.93 -9.06 14.07
C TYR A 121 0.53 -9.53 14.47
N ALA A 122 -0.48 -9.08 13.75
CA ALA A 122 -1.87 -9.37 14.04
C ALA A 122 -2.69 -9.47 12.77
N VAL A 123 -3.56 -10.48 12.71
CA VAL A 123 -4.55 -10.60 11.64
C VAL A 123 -5.88 -10.03 12.13
N TYR A 124 -6.40 -9.05 11.42
CA TYR A 124 -7.72 -8.46 11.64
C TYR A 124 -8.63 -8.92 10.50
N PRO A 125 -9.45 -9.98 10.67
CA PRO A 125 -10.12 -10.64 9.55
C PRO A 125 -10.93 -9.70 8.68
N ARG A 126 -11.53 -8.67 9.29
CA ARG A 126 -12.34 -7.70 8.59
C ARG A 126 -11.50 -6.62 7.90
N ALA A 127 -10.41 -6.14 8.51
CA ALA A 127 -9.50 -5.20 7.85
C ALA A 127 -8.63 -5.86 6.77
N SER A 128 -8.43 -7.18 6.86
CA SER A 128 -7.74 -7.99 5.83
C SER A 128 -8.49 -8.02 4.49
N LEU A 129 -9.74 -7.54 4.46
CA LEU A 129 -10.52 -7.34 3.23
C LEU A 129 -10.27 -5.96 2.59
N LEU A 130 -9.43 -5.11 3.17
CA LEU A 130 -9.04 -3.85 2.55
C LEU A 130 -7.95 -4.12 1.50
N ASN A 131 -8.32 -4.03 0.23
CA ASN A 131 -7.39 -4.24 -0.87
C ASN A 131 -6.38 -3.10 -1.01
N HIS A 132 -5.31 -3.38 -1.74
CA HIS A 132 -4.28 -2.40 -2.07
C HIS A 132 -4.69 -1.43 -3.17
N ASP A 133 -4.42 -0.14 -2.98
CA ASP A 133 -4.32 0.85 -4.06
C ASP A 133 -3.05 1.71 -3.86
N CYS A 134 -2.36 2.07 -4.94
CA CYS A 134 -1.17 2.94 -4.85
C CYS A 134 -1.52 4.42 -4.59
N LEU A 135 -2.79 4.80 -4.78
CA LEU A 135 -3.39 6.07 -4.36
C LEU A 135 -4.62 5.74 -3.48
N PRO A 136 -4.39 5.27 -2.25
CA PRO A 136 -5.46 4.78 -1.39
C PRO A 136 -6.41 5.92 -0.98
N ASN A 137 -7.66 5.57 -0.65
CA ASN A 137 -8.63 6.50 -0.07
C ASN A 137 -8.76 6.36 1.45
N ALA A 138 -8.06 5.40 2.06
CA ALA A 138 -7.98 5.23 3.50
C ALA A 138 -6.54 4.88 3.94
N CYS A 139 -6.21 5.17 5.21
CA CYS A 139 -5.01 4.67 5.86
C CYS A 139 -5.34 4.17 7.26
N HIS A 140 -4.52 3.25 7.79
CA HIS A 140 -4.67 2.73 9.16
C HIS A 140 -3.68 3.42 10.09
N PHE A 141 -4.11 3.63 11.33
CA PHE A 141 -3.34 4.19 12.44
C PHE A 141 -3.26 3.17 13.56
N ASP A 142 -2.05 3.06 14.12
CA ASP A 142 -1.79 2.27 15.31
C ASP A 142 -1.51 3.19 16.49
N TYR A 143 -2.26 2.99 17.57
CA TYR A 143 -2.21 3.85 18.74
C TYR A 143 -1.70 3.08 19.97
N ALA A 144 -0.47 2.58 19.85
CA ALA A 144 0.21 1.82 20.90
C ALA A 144 0.68 2.70 22.07
N ASP A 145 1.01 2.05 23.19
CA ASP A 145 1.49 2.65 24.45
C ASP A 145 0.55 3.70 25.10
N ARG A 146 -0.74 3.68 24.75
CA ARG A 146 -1.76 4.50 25.40
C ARG A 146 -2.19 3.89 26.74
N PRO A 147 -2.48 4.71 27.77
CA PRO A 147 -3.07 4.21 29.00
C PRO A 147 -4.43 3.55 28.73
N GLY A 148 -4.61 2.31 29.19
CA GLY A 148 -5.87 1.57 29.08
C GLY A 148 -5.88 0.47 28.01
N PRO A 149 -7.05 -0.11 27.71
CA PRO A 149 -7.21 -1.11 26.66
C PRO A 149 -7.10 -0.49 25.25
N GLY A 150 -6.98 -1.32 24.22
CA GLY A 150 -7.03 -0.88 22.81
C GLY A 150 -5.67 -0.63 22.14
N ASN A 151 -4.57 -1.00 22.80
CA ASN A 151 -3.20 -0.86 22.27
C ASN A 151 -2.88 -1.79 21.08
N THR A 152 -3.81 -2.69 20.74
CA THR A 152 -3.74 -3.60 19.58
C THR A 152 -4.88 -3.33 18.61
N ASP A 153 -5.50 -2.15 18.69
CA ASP A 153 -6.57 -1.78 17.77
C ASP A 153 -5.96 -1.06 16.57
N ILE A 154 -6.49 -1.34 15.39
CA ILE A 154 -6.18 -0.54 14.21
C ILE A 154 -7.36 0.37 13.90
N VAL A 155 -7.05 1.61 13.57
CA VAL A 155 -8.02 2.67 13.29
C VAL A 155 -7.88 3.05 11.82
N VAL A 156 -8.90 2.74 11.01
CA VAL A 156 -8.90 3.11 9.59
C VAL A 156 -9.65 4.41 9.39
N ARG A 157 -9.00 5.37 8.75
CA ARG A 157 -9.51 6.71 8.48
C ARG A 157 -9.52 6.98 6.98
N ALA A 158 -10.60 7.57 6.51
CA ALA A 158 -10.69 8.06 5.14
C ALA A 158 -9.80 9.29 4.97
N LEU A 159 -9.09 9.37 3.85
CA LEU A 159 -8.25 10.52 3.50
C LEU A 159 -9.11 11.66 2.97
N HIS A 160 -10.17 11.32 2.24
CA HIS A 160 -11.15 12.21 1.64
C HIS A 160 -12.51 11.52 1.58
N ASP A 161 -13.55 12.23 1.14
CA ASP A 161 -14.88 11.65 0.95
C ASP A 161 -14.85 10.38 0.07
N ILE A 162 -15.56 9.34 0.51
CA ILE A 162 -15.73 8.07 -0.21
C ILE A 162 -17.21 7.87 -0.50
N THR A 163 -17.56 7.85 -1.79
CA THR A 163 -18.92 7.64 -2.27
C THR A 163 -19.40 6.21 -1.99
N GLU A 164 -20.69 6.06 -1.72
CA GLU A 164 -21.33 4.75 -1.57
C GLU A 164 -21.01 3.83 -2.78
N GLY A 165 -20.70 2.57 -2.49
CA GLY A 165 -20.35 1.58 -3.50
C GLY A 165 -18.90 1.63 -3.96
N ARG A 166 -18.14 2.70 -3.65
CA ARG A 166 -16.70 2.76 -3.91
C ARG A 166 -15.95 1.83 -2.96
N GLU A 167 -14.93 1.16 -3.48
CA GLU A 167 -14.05 0.32 -2.67
C GLU A 167 -13.18 1.16 -1.74
N VAL A 168 -12.99 0.69 -0.52
CA VAL A 168 -12.07 1.29 0.45
C VAL A 168 -10.76 0.53 0.39
N CYS A 169 -9.68 1.25 0.09
CA CYS A 169 -8.36 0.67 -0.15
C CYS A 169 -7.31 1.31 0.75
N LEU A 170 -6.32 0.50 1.14
CA LEU A 170 -5.11 0.95 1.83
C LEU A 170 -3.91 0.88 0.88
N SER A 171 -2.82 1.59 1.19
CA SER A 171 -1.51 1.23 0.64
C SER A 171 -0.85 0.19 1.54
N TYR A 172 -0.24 -0.85 0.96
CA TYR A 172 0.44 -1.91 1.72
C TYR A 172 1.90 -1.56 2.06
N PHE A 173 2.41 -0.48 1.46
CA PHE A 173 3.75 0.07 1.67
C PHE A 173 3.69 1.59 1.59
N ALA A 174 4.83 2.26 1.78
CA ALA A 174 4.91 3.72 1.63
C ALA A 174 4.59 4.15 0.19
N ALA A 175 3.76 5.17 0.03
CA ALA A 175 3.24 5.56 -1.28
C ALA A 175 4.31 6.19 -2.20
N ASN A 176 5.49 6.55 -1.69
CA ASN A 176 6.56 7.17 -2.47
C ASN A 176 7.41 6.20 -3.32
N TRP A 177 7.15 4.89 -3.27
CA TRP A 177 7.91 3.88 -4.01
C TRP A 177 7.72 3.99 -5.53
N GLN A 178 8.75 3.61 -6.30
CA GLN A 178 8.72 3.61 -7.77
C GLN A 178 7.85 2.49 -8.34
N TYR A 179 7.36 2.66 -9.57
CA TYR A 179 6.46 1.70 -10.23
C TYR A 179 7.00 0.27 -10.21
N LYS A 180 8.28 0.09 -10.62
CA LYS A 180 8.94 -1.22 -10.67
C LYS A 180 8.94 -1.90 -9.30
N ASP A 181 9.35 -1.19 -8.25
CA ASP A 181 9.42 -1.70 -6.88
C ASP A 181 8.03 -2.08 -6.32
N ARG A 182 7.01 -1.25 -6.56
CA ARG A 182 5.65 -1.53 -6.13
C ARG A 182 5.11 -2.80 -6.79
N GLN A 183 5.26 -2.92 -8.12
CA GLN A 183 4.79 -4.10 -8.85
C GLN A 183 5.54 -5.37 -8.45
N GLN A 184 6.86 -5.28 -8.24
CA GLN A 184 7.66 -6.41 -7.78
C GLN A 184 7.23 -6.85 -6.38
N ARG A 185 7.12 -5.91 -5.43
CA ARG A 185 6.68 -6.18 -4.05
C ARG A 185 5.31 -6.86 -4.01
N LEU A 186 4.34 -6.36 -4.76
CA LEU A 186 2.98 -6.93 -4.79
C LEU A 186 2.97 -8.34 -5.39
N LEU A 187 3.79 -8.58 -6.41
CA LEU A 187 3.88 -9.90 -7.02
C LEU A 187 4.55 -10.92 -6.09
N GLU A 188 5.65 -10.55 -5.45
CA GLU A 188 6.45 -11.43 -4.59
C GLU A 188 5.76 -11.75 -3.25
N ASP A 189 5.17 -10.73 -2.61
CA ASP A 189 4.60 -10.87 -1.27
C ASP A 189 3.10 -11.16 -1.26
N TYR A 190 2.37 -10.72 -2.29
CA TYR A 190 0.92 -10.86 -2.35
C TYR A 190 0.41 -11.59 -3.59
N GLY A 191 1.26 -11.91 -4.56
CA GLY A 191 0.91 -12.73 -5.73
C GLY A 191 -0.01 -12.05 -6.75
N PHE A 192 -0.04 -10.71 -6.80
CA PHE A 192 -0.86 -9.98 -7.79
C PHE A 192 -0.14 -8.76 -8.38
N ARG A 193 -0.63 -8.26 -9.52
CA ARG A 193 -0.19 -6.99 -10.14
C ARG A 193 -1.24 -5.91 -9.90
N CYS A 194 -0.81 -4.72 -9.50
CA CYS A 194 -1.74 -3.62 -9.26
C CYS A 194 -2.09 -2.92 -10.58
N GLU A 195 -3.40 -2.74 -10.81
CA GLU A 195 -3.96 -2.07 -11.99
C GLU A 195 -4.67 -0.77 -11.62
N CYS A 196 -4.32 -0.13 -10.48
CA CYS A 196 -4.87 1.18 -10.11
C CYS A 196 -4.51 2.26 -11.12
N GLU A 197 -5.22 3.40 -11.09
CA GLU A 197 -5.02 4.53 -12.02
C GLU A 197 -3.55 4.97 -12.10
N ARG A 198 -2.87 5.09 -10.95
CA ARG A 198 -1.43 5.39 -10.89
C ARG A 198 -0.58 4.39 -11.65
N CYS A 199 -0.83 3.09 -11.46
CA CYS A 199 -0.06 2.05 -12.15
C CYS A 199 -0.37 2.04 -13.65
N GLN A 200 -1.61 2.29 -14.07
CA GLN A 200 -1.96 2.37 -15.48
C GLN A 200 -1.27 3.53 -16.19
N VAL A 201 -1.16 4.69 -15.52
CA VAL A 201 -0.43 5.85 -16.05
C VAL A 201 1.08 5.59 -16.08
N GLU A 202 1.68 5.21 -14.94
CA GLU A 202 3.13 4.99 -14.84
C GLU A 202 3.64 3.85 -15.72
N SER A 203 2.81 2.84 -16.01
CA SER A 203 3.18 1.74 -16.92
C SER A 203 3.45 2.17 -18.36
N LYS A 204 2.96 3.35 -18.77
CA LYS A 204 3.12 3.92 -20.11
C LYS A 204 4.30 4.87 -20.22
N TRP A 205 4.93 5.22 -19.10
CA TRP A 205 6.12 6.06 -19.11
C TRP A 205 7.26 5.27 -19.77
N LYS A 206 7.83 5.83 -20.85
CA LYS A 206 8.99 5.23 -21.50
C LYS A 206 10.11 5.17 -20.48
N GLN A 207 10.74 4.00 -20.34
CA GLN A 207 11.94 3.85 -19.53
C GLN A 207 13.09 4.51 -20.30
N ASP A 208 13.18 5.83 -20.24
CA ASP A 208 14.25 6.58 -20.89
C ASP A 208 15.50 6.74 -19.99
N ASP A 209 15.58 6.04 -18.85
CA ASP A 209 16.66 6.16 -17.84
C ASP A 209 17.39 4.84 -17.51
N ASP A 210 17.77 4.04 -18.52
CA ASP A 210 18.78 2.97 -18.35
C ASP A 210 20.02 3.27 -19.23
N SER A 211 20.59 4.48 -19.10
CA SER A 211 21.96 4.79 -19.55
C SER A 211 22.79 5.34 -18.39
N ASP A 212 23.28 4.45 -17.54
CA ASP A 212 24.63 4.58 -16.98
C ASP A 212 25.21 3.23 -16.51
N GLY A 213 26.37 2.87 -17.09
CA GLY A 213 27.44 2.17 -16.38
C GLY A 213 27.39 0.64 -16.22
N GLY A 214 27.75 -0.12 -17.26
CA GLY A 214 28.06 -1.55 -17.16
C GLY A 214 28.93 -2.07 -18.30
N ASP A 215 30.21 -1.73 -18.26
CA ASP A 215 31.27 -2.26 -19.14
C ASP A 215 31.43 -3.79 -19.02
N GLY A 216 31.58 -4.46 -20.17
CA GLY A 216 32.35 -5.69 -20.35
C GLY A 216 31.61 -7.04 -20.22
N ASP A 217 31.32 -7.70 -21.34
CA ASP A 217 32.18 -8.79 -21.87
C ASP A 217 31.44 -9.62 -22.95
N ASP A 218 32.26 -10.08 -23.89
CA ASP A 218 32.04 -10.68 -25.19
C ASP A 218 31.21 -11.97 -25.22
N THR A 219 30.44 -12.19 -26.29
CA THR A 219 30.47 -13.47 -27.04
C THR A 219 30.03 -13.25 -28.49
N MET A 220 30.92 -13.63 -29.41
CA MET A 220 30.79 -13.61 -30.87
C MET A 220 29.88 -14.73 -31.40
N GLU A 221 29.33 -14.52 -32.60
CA GLU A 221 28.95 -15.48 -33.68
C GLU A 221 27.74 -14.89 -34.43
N GLU A 222 27.60 -14.83 -35.74
CA GLU A 222 28.44 -14.97 -36.93
C GLU A 222 27.66 -14.25 -38.06
N GLU A 223 28.37 -13.82 -39.10
CA GLU A 223 27.89 -13.09 -40.29
C GLU A 223 26.79 -13.84 -41.06
N GLU A 224 25.97 -13.12 -41.83
CA GLU A 224 25.77 -13.36 -43.28
C GLU A 224 25.24 -12.07 -43.96
N GLU A 225 25.99 -11.64 -44.97
CA GLU A 225 25.63 -10.61 -45.95
C GLU A 225 24.51 -11.11 -46.85
N ASP A 226 23.59 -10.22 -47.22
CA ASP A 226 23.08 -10.16 -48.60
C ASP A 226 22.59 -8.76 -48.92
N GLY A 227 23.37 -8.06 -49.75
CA GLY A 227 23.05 -6.73 -50.25
C GLY A 227 22.05 -6.76 -51.40
N ASN A 228 21.20 -5.74 -51.49
CA ASN A 228 20.92 -5.10 -52.77
C ASN A 228 20.43 -3.65 -52.57
N GLY A 229 21.08 -2.74 -53.27
CA GLY A 229 20.87 -1.30 -53.18
C GLY A 229 19.73 -0.76 -54.05
N GLY A 230 19.47 0.54 -53.82
CA GLY A 230 18.60 1.38 -54.62
C GLY A 230 18.66 2.82 -54.11
N GLU A 231 19.57 3.61 -54.70
CA GLU A 231 19.69 5.06 -54.53
C GLU A 231 18.52 5.82 -55.17
N GLY A 232 18.16 7.00 -54.63
CA GLY A 232 17.62 8.10 -55.44
C GLY A 232 16.66 9.10 -54.76
N GLY A 233 17.13 10.33 -54.58
CA GLY A 233 16.36 11.60 -54.42
C GLY A 233 16.05 11.97 -52.97
N ASP A 234 16.71 12.92 -52.30
CA ASP A 234 16.75 14.38 -52.56
C ASP A 234 15.39 14.97 -52.94
N ASP A 235 14.75 15.66 -51.99
CA ASP A 235 14.12 16.97 -52.18
C ASP A 235 13.37 17.40 -50.90
N GLY A 236 13.65 18.61 -50.42
CA GLY A 236 12.63 19.41 -49.74
C GLY A 236 12.77 19.59 -48.23
N MET A 237 13.68 20.48 -47.83
CA MET A 237 13.48 21.29 -46.61
C MET A 237 12.19 22.11 -46.76
N GLU A 238 11.18 21.86 -45.93
CA GLU A 238 10.22 22.88 -45.55
C GLU A 238 10.04 22.84 -44.03
N GLN A 239 10.49 23.93 -43.41
CA GLN A 239 10.20 24.31 -42.05
C GLN A 239 8.70 24.56 -41.96
N GLU A 240 7.98 23.80 -41.15
CA GLU A 240 6.75 24.28 -40.56
C GLU A 240 6.93 24.29 -39.04
N GLU A 241 7.24 25.49 -38.54
CA GLU A 241 7.01 25.84 -37.14
C GLU A 241 5.49 25.83 -36.89
N GLY A 242 4.98 24.65 -36.59
CA GLY A 242 3.66 24.45 -36.02
C GLY A 242 3.76 24.53 -34.51
N ASP A 243 3.75 25.75 -33.99
CA ASP A 243 3.31 26.06 -32.63
C ASP A 243 1.93 25.41 -32.42
N GLY A 244 1.96 24.25 -31.79
CA GLY A 244 0.80 23.46 -31.43
C GLY A 244 1.03 22.99 -30.01
N GLY A 245 0.98 23.95 -29.07
CA GLY A 245 0.84 23.66 -27.65
C GLY A 245 -0.22 22.60 -27.46
N SER A 246 0.25 21.37 -27.25
CA SER A 246 -0.55 20.34 -26.62
C SER A 246 -0.63 20.74 -25.17
N ASP A 247 -1.59 21.62 -24.85
CA ASP A 247 -2.22 21.68 -23.55
C ASP A 247 -2.72 20.27 -23.24
N SER A 248 -1.83 19.43 -22.71
CA SER A 248 -2.23 18.20 -22.05
C SER A 248 -2.75 18.61 -20.68
N ASP A 249 -3.98 19.12 -20.65
CA ASP A 249 -4.85 19.20 -19.48
C ASP A 249 -5.24 17.79 -18.96
N ASP A 250 -4.35 16.80 -19.12
CA ASP A 250 -4.48 15.40 -18.73
C ASP A 250 -3.69 15.07 -17.44
N GLU A 251 -3.14 16.07 -16.75
CA GLU A 251 -2.59 15.90 -15.39
C GLU A 251 -3.74 15.88 -14.36
N PHE A 252 -4.57 14.82 -14.37
CA PHE A 252 -5.37 14.53 -13.18
C PHE A 252 -4.41 14.09 -12.06
N PRO A 253 -4.53 14.62 -10.84
CA PRO A 253 -3.35 15.16 -10.16
C PRO A 253 -2.81 14.14 -9.15
N HIS A 254 -2.07 13.15 -9.62
CA HIS A 254 -1.26 12.31 -8.73
C HIS A 254 -0.33 13.19 -7.87
N SER A 255 0.18 14.30 -8.44
CA SER A 255 0.93 15.35 -7.76
C SER A 255 0.18 15.92 -6.56
N TYR A 256 -1.09 16.32 -6.73
CA TYR A 256 -1.93 16.81 -5.62
C TYR A 256 -2.12 15.77 -4.52
N PHE A 257 -2.31 14.49 -4.88
CA PHE A 257 -2.43 13.42 -3.88
C PHE A 257 -1.21 13.35 -2.97
N PHE A 258 0.01 13.43 -3.53
CA PHE A 258 1.22 13.40 -2.73
C PHE A 258 1.39 14.69 -1.91
N VAL A 259 1.11 15.86 -2.47
CA VAL A 259 1.21 17.13 -1.73
C VAL A 259 0.26 17.16 -0.52
N ARG A 260 -0.96 16.67 -0.70
CA ARG A 260 -2.00 16.70 0.32
C ARG A 260 -1.90 15.56 1.33
N TYR A 261 -1.75 14.33 0.85
CA TYR A 261 -1.90 13.13 1.67
C TYR A 261 -0.59 12.43 2.02
N LEU A 262 0.57 12.90 1.55
CA LEU A 262 1.87 12.35 1.93
C LEU A 262 2.57 13.25 2.96
N CYS A 263 3.08 12.62 4.01
CA CYS A 263 3.86 13.29 5.05
C CYS A 263 5.19 13.79 4.48
N ASN A 264 5.45 15.09 4.64
CA ASN A 264 6.69 15.78 4.25
C ASN A 264 7.67 15.95 5.43
N HIS A 265 7.40 15.33 6.59
CA HIS A 265 8.28 15.43 7.76
C HIS A 265 9.52 14.52 7.59
N GLY A 266 10.62 15.11 7.14
CA GLY A 266 11.86 14.37 6.83
C GLY A 266 11.61 13.29 5.78
N GLU A 267 12.21 12.12 5.96
CA GLU A 267 12.02 10.95 5.08
C GLU A 267 10.86 10.05 5.55
N CYS A 268 9.76 10.63 6.04
CA CYS A 268 8.70 9.85 6.65
C CYS A 268 7.81 9.11 5.66
N TYR A 269 7.28 9.84 4.66
CA TYR A 269 6.42 9.30 3.60
C TYR A 269 5.18 8.50 4.06
N GLY A 270 4.76 8.71 5.32
CA GLY A 270 3.50 8.18 5.83
C GLY A 270 2.28 8.88 5.22
N MET A 271 1.11 8.25 5.31
CA MET A 271 -0.14 8.84 4.83
C MET A 271 -0.74 9.76 5.89
N LEU A 272 -1.22 10.91 5.43
CA LEU A 272 -1.91 11.91 6.23
C LEU A 272 -3.42 11.70 6.12
N ALA A 273 -4.12 11.64 7.25
CA ALA A 273 -5.58 11.67 7.30
C ALA A 273 -6.06 12.77 8.25
N PRO A 274 -7.20 13.42 7.97
CA PRO A 274 -7.74 14.50 8.79
C PRO A 274 -8.21 13.98 10.12
N LEU A 275 -7.93 14.72 11.20
CA LEU A 275 -8.38 14.40 12.56
C LEU A 275 -9.91 14.25 12.61
N PRO A 276 -10.44 13.53 13.61
CA PRO A 276 -11.89 13.46 13.83
C PRO A 276 -12.52 14.86 13.85
N PRO A 277 -13.82 14.99 13.53
CA PRO A 277 -14.46 16.27 13.39
C PRO A 277 -14.44 17.01 14.72
N LEU A 278 -14.44 18.33 14.66
CA LEU A 278 -14.56 19.16 15.84
C LEU A 278 -15.90 18.89 16.56
N PRO A 279 -16.03 19.19 17.87
CA PRO A 279 -17.27 18.93 18.61
C PRO A 279 -18.53 19.62 18.03
N ASN A 280 -18.34 20.65 17.19
CA ASN A 280 -19.40 21.35 16.46
C ASN A 280 -19.82 20.64 15.16
N GLY A 281 -19.16 19.53 14.79
CA GLY A 281 -19.41 18.74 13.59
C GLY A 281 -18.66 19.23 12.34
N GLU A 282 -17.82 20.26 12.45
CA GLU A 282 -17.01 20.75 11.32
C GLU A 282 -15.82 19.80 11.06
N PRO A 283 -15.43 19.59 9.79
CA PRO A 283 -14.23 18.84 9.44
C PRO A 283 -12.98 19.43 10.10
N SER A 284 -12.00 18.58 10.40
CA SER A 284 -10.72 19.07 10.89
C SER A 284 -9.85 19.50 9.70
N HIS A 285 -9.31 20.71 9.78
CA HIS A 285 -8.27 21.20 8.87
C HIS A 285 -6.86 20.73 9.28
N VAL A 286 -6.77 19.79 10.23
CA VAL A 286 -5.50 19.25 10.74
C VAL A 286 -5.41 17.77 10.39
N PHE A 287 -4.33 17.41 9.72
CA PHE A 287 -4.03 16.05 9.30
C PHE A 287 -2.99 15.43 10.21
N GLU A 288 -3.14 14.15 10.52
CA GLU A 288 -2.20 13.36 11.31
C GLU A 288 -1.53 12.31 10.40
N CYS A 289 -0.21 12.19 10.50
CA CYS A 289 0.54 11.15 9.80
C CYS A 289 0.41 9.80 10.50
N ASN A 290 0.02 8.77 9.76
CA ASN A 290 -0.16 7.43 10.30
C ASN A 290 1.14 6.70 10.68
N VAL A 291 2.29 7.25 10.26
CA VAL A 291 3.60 6.68 10.59
C VAL A 291 4.27 7.43 11.74
N CYS A 292 4.47 8.75 11.62
CA CYS A 292 5.22 9.53 12.61
C CYS A 292 4.34 10.31 13.60
N GLY A 293 3.03 10.40 13.38
CA GLY A 293 2.12 11.21 14.20
C GLY A 293 2.28 12.72 14.02
N ASN A 294 3.12 13.19 13.08
CA ASN A 294 3.25 14.61 12.79
C ASN A 294 1.90 15.19 12.33
N LEU A 295 1.62 16.41 12.77
CA LEU A 295 0.42 17.14 12.37
C LEU A 295 0.75 18.12 11.24
N LYS A 296 -0.12 18.22 10.25
CA LYS A 296 -0.02 19.16 9.12
C LYS A 296 -1.34 19.93 9.00
N ASN A 297 -1.29 21.25 8.86
CA ASN A 297 -2.49 22.05 8.61
C ASN A 297 -2.83 22.06 7.12
N GLU A 298 -4.11 22.14 6.80
CA GLU A 298 -4.59 22.23 5.41
C GLU A 298 -4.05 23.48 4.70
N ASP A 299 -3.91 24.61 5.40
CA ASP A 299 -3.35 25.84 4.82
C ASP A 299 -1.88 25.67 4.37
N GLU A 300 -1.15 24.72 4.94
CA GLU A 300 0.23 24.38 4.53
C GLU A 300 0.25 23.47 3.29
N ILE A 301 -0.89 22.91 2.89
CA ILE A 301 -1.06 22.07 1.70
C ILE A 301 -1.33 22.94 0.47
N ASP A 302 -2.15 23.98 0.64
CA ASP A 302 -2.59 24.86 -0.45
C ASP A 302 -1.65 26.05 -0.70
N ALA A 303 -0.56 26.16 0.05
CA ALA A 303 0.48 27.15 -0.21
C ALA A 303 1.19 26.82 -1.54
N PRO A 304 1.18 27.71 -2.56
CA PRO A 304 1.98 27.51 -3.75
C PRO A 304 3.45 27.47 -3.33
N ASP A 305 4.21 26.54 -3.92
CA ASP A 305 5.62 26.27 -3.62
C ASP A 305 6.36 27.58 -3.35
N GLY A 306 6.60 27.83 -2.06
CA GLY A 306 7.08 29.09 -1.55
C GLY A 306 8.54 29.24 -1.95
N GLY A 307 8.76 29.87 -3.10
CA GLY A 307 10.06 30.40 -3.49
C GLY A 307 10.67 31.13 -2.30
N ASP A 308 11.92 30.80 -2.01
CA ASP A 308 12.75 31.46 -1.01
C ASP A 308 12.65 32.99 -1.18
N SER A 309 11.85 33.61 -0.31
CA SER A 309 11.84 35.06 -0.13
C SER A 309 12.40 35.37 1.26
N SER A 310 13.67 35.02 1.47
CA SER A 310 14.47 35.56 2.57
C SER A 310 15.77 36.22 2.08
N MET A 311 15.65 37.09 1.08
CA MET A 311 16.60 38.19 0.82
C MET A 311 15.86 39.48 0.43
N ALA A 312 15.58 40.31 1.43
CA ALA A 312 15.33 41.77 1.42
C ALA A 312 14.63 42.08 2.76
N ASP A 313 15.09 42.91 3.68
CA ASP A 313 16.13 43.94 3.76
C ASP A 313 16.76 43.92 5.18
#